data_AF-A0A9P7XYA7-F1
#
_entry.id   AF-A0A9P7XYA7-F1
#
_cell.length_a   1.000
_cell.length_b   1.000
_cell.length_c   1.000
_cell.angle_alpha   90.00
_cell.angle_beta   90.00
_cell.angle_gamma   90.00
#
_symmetry.space_group_name_H-M   'P 1'
#
loop_
_entity.id
_entity.type
_entity.pdbx_description
1 polymer ?
#
loop_
_entity_poly.entity_id
_entity_poly.type
_entity_poly.pdbx_seq_one_letter_code
_entity_poly.pdbx_strand_id
1 'polypeptide(L)'
;MDKIQPNTMTKTIQNGRYKIRRSPDQGSLIIPAESASSIATLGPEDPSRNETGIWILTTSSSYSPSDCVASAGAMIATLQHEGTNAYLAFQKPISLDQQVSIIVSSDDKQVWTINPVGTTGYGRKNEYHIGYPYLLHGEVMVVDISMLRVYPPRLALRPFEEGRTSPWRFEAIA
;
A
#
# COMPACT_ATOMS: atom_id res chain seq x y z
N MET A 1 -21.67 8.51 35.52
CA MET A 1 -20.69 8.98 34.52
C MET A 1 -19.87 7.78 34.12
N ASP A 2 -20.29 7.09 33.07
CA ASP A 2 -19.54 5.96 32.55
C ASP A 2 -18.33 6.48 31.78
N LYS A 3 -17.14 6.13 32.25
CA LYS A 3 -15.89 6.42 31.54
C LYS A 3 -15.89 5.59 30.27
N ILE A 4 -16.08 6.24 29.13
CA ILE A 4 -15.80 5.64 27.83
C ILE A 4 -14.32 5.27 27.84
N GLN A 5 -14.01 3.97 27.91
CA GLN A 5 -12.65 3.49 27.72
C GLN A 5 -12.20 3.92 26.32
N PRO A 6 -10.98 4.49 26.16
CA PRO A 6 -10.43 4.68 24.83
C PRO A 6 -10.39 3.31 24.15
N ASN A 7 -11.00 3.22 22.97
CA ASN A 7 -11.05 1.97 22.21
C ASN A 7 -9.62 1.65 21.73
N THR A 8 -8.83 1.00 22.57
CA THR A 8 -7.45 0.55 22.32
C THR A 8 -7.40 -0.68 21.41
N MET A 9 -8.36 -0.83 20.51
CA MET A 9 -8.22 -1.79 19.41
C MET A 9 -7.17 -1.25 18.45
N THR A 10 -5.91 -1.63 18.66
CA THR A 10 -4.88 -1.58 17.63
C THR A 10 -5.46 -2.25 16.38
N LYS A 11 -5.80 -1.47 15.36
CA LYS A 11 -6.36 -1.97 14.10
C LYS A 11 -5.28 -2.74 13.37
N THR A 12 -5.30 -4.05 13.49
CA THR A 12 -4.30 -4.92 12.86
C THR A 12 -4.87 -5.55 11.60
N ILE A 13 -4.27 -5.26 10.44
CA ILE A 13 -4.60 -5.92 9.18
C ILE A 13 -4.25 -7.41 9.25
N GLN A 14 -5.05 -8.26 8.58
CA GLN A 14 -4.91 -9.71 8.62
C GLN A 14 -4.50 -10.26 7.25
N ASN A 15 -4.03 -11.50 7.22
CA ASN A 15 -3.84 -12.22 5.96
C ASN A 15 -5.18 -12.34 5.22
N GLY A 16 -5.15 -12.16 3.90
CA GLY A 16 -6.36 -12.28 3.10
C GLY A 16 -6.28 -11.66 1.72
N ARG A 17 -7.43 -11.66 1.05
CA ARG A 17 -7.63 -11.07 -0.27
C ARG A 17 -8.24 -9.69 -0.10
N TYR A 18 -7.68 -8.69 -0.79
CA TYR A 18 -8.07 -7.30 -0.63
C TYR A 18 -8.20 -6.58 -1.96
N LYS A 19 -9.21 -5.71 -2.06
CA LYS A 19 -9.20 -4.56 -2.96
C LYS A 19 -8.53 -3.39 -2.24
N ILE A 20 -7.55 -2.75 -2.87
CA ILE A 20 -6.79 -1.65 -2.27
C ILE A 20 -7.16 -0.36 -2.99
N ARG A 21 -7.95 0.48 -2.31
CA ARG A 21 -8.53 1.70 -2.89
C ARG A 21 -7.84 2.97 -2.47
N ARG A 22 -7.86 3.90 -3.43
CA ARG A 22 -8.06 5.33 -3.23
C ARG A 22 -8.71 5.77 -1.90
N SER A 23 -8.07 6.44 -0.93
CA SER A 23 -8.80 7.17 0.12
C SER A 23 -8.43 8.66 0.11
N PRO A 24 -9.39 9.60 0.23
CA PRO A 24 -10.84 9.38 0.47
C PRO A 24 -11.62 8.91 -0.77
N ASP A 25 -11.03 9.06 -1.96
CA ASP A 25 -11.68 8.79 -3.26
C ASP A 25 -11.75 7.30 -3.57
N GLN A 26 -12.87 6.66 -3.25
CA GLN A 26 -13.06 5.20 -3.39
C GLN A 26 -13.27 4.72 -4.84
N GLY A 27 -13.16 5.60 -5.83
CA GLY A 27 -13.41 5.24 -7.24
C GLY A 27 -12.26 4.48 -7.91
N SER A 28 -11.07 4.44 -7.31
CA SER A 28 -9.87 3.89 -7.95
C SER A 28 -9.15 2.86 -7.10
N LEU A 29 -8.69 1.79 -7.75
CA LEU A 29 -7.97 0.66 -7.19
C LEU A 29 -6.53 0.65 -7.69
N ILE A 30 -5.62 0.05 -6.91
CA ILE A 30 -4.32 -0.35 -7.42
C ILE A 30 -4.51 -1.52 -8.39
N ILE A 31 -4.17 -1.30 -9.66
CA ILE A 31 -4.24 -2.31 -10.72
C ILE A 31 -2.90 -2.40 -11.48
N PRO A 32 -2.50 -3.58 -11.98
CA PRO A 32 -1.45 -3.66 -13.00
C PRO A 32 -1.91 -2.94 -14.28
N ALA A 33 -1.00 -2.29 -15.01
CA ALA A 33 -1.37 -1.56 -16.22
C ALA A 33 -1.69 -2.49 -17.41
N GLU A 34 -0.92 -3.57 -17.60
CA GLU A 34 -0.99 -4.38 -18.83
C GLU A 34 -0.60 -5.88 -18.68
N SER A 35 -0.16 -6.35 -17.50
CA SER A 35 0.12 -7.78 -17.13
C SER A 35 1.11 -7.89 -15.94
N ALA A 36 1.50 -9.12 -15.58
CA ALA A 36 2.51 -9.49 -14.58
C ALA A 36 3.95 -9.13 -15.00
N SER A 37 4.22 -7.85 -15.25
CA SER A 37 5.54 -7.18 -15.37
C SER A 37 5.28 -5.74 -15.85
N SER A 38 4.39 -5.03 -15.16
CA SER A 38 3.89 -3.73 -15.60
C SER A 38 3.93 -2.70 -14.49
N ILE A 39 3.81 -1.43 -14.86
CA ILE A 39 3.69 -0.32 -13.91
C ILE A 39 2.38 -0.50 -13.13
N ALA A 40 2.42 -0.30 -11.81
CA ALA A 40 1.20 -0.26 -11.00
C ALA A 40 0.52 1.11 -11.16
N THR A 41 -0.78 1.10 -11.39
CA THR A 41 -1.56 2.30 -11.70
C THR A 41 -2.82 2.39 -10.85
N LEU A 42 -3.45 3.56 -10.87
CA LEU A 42 -4.81 3.74 -10.41
C LEU A 42 -5.77 3.59 -11.58
N GLY A 43 -6.70 2.65 -11.46
CA GLY A 43 -7.78 2.47 -12.43
C GLY A 43 -9.14 2.29 -11.79
N PRO A 44 -10.22 2.42 -12.57
CA PRO A 44 -11.57 2.12 -12.10
C PRO A 44 -11.71 0.63 -11.81
N GLU A 45 -12.69 0.29 -10.97
CA GLU A 45 -13.17 -1.08 -10.88
C GLU A 45 -13.96 -1.41 -12.15
N ASP A 46 -13.36 -2.17 -13.06
CA ASP A 46 -14.01 -2.60 -14.29
C ASP A 46 -14.18 -4.13 -14.29
N PRO A 47 -15.40 -4.64 -14.03
CA PRO A 47 -15.66 -6.07 -14.04
C PRO A 47 -15.54 -6.73 -15.42
N SER A 48 -15.44 -5.93 -16.50
CA SER A 48 -15.24 -6.44 -17.87
C SER A 48 -13.77 -6.64 -18.23
N ARG A 49 -12.86 -6.00 -17.50
CA ARG A 49 -11.43 -6.26 -17.60
C ARG A 49 -11.10 -7.43 -16.67
N ASN A 50 -10.46 -8.48 -17.20
CA ASN A 50 -9.97 -9.62 -16.41
C ASN A 50 -8.90 -9.23 -15.34
N GLU A 51 -8.63 -7.93 -15.14
CA GLU A 51 -7.76 -7.38 -14.13
C GLU A 51 -8.56 -7.20 -12.84
N THR A 52 -8.51 -8.20 -11.96
CA THR A 52 -9.39 -8.23 -10.79
C THR A 52 -9.09 -7.11 -9.79
N GLY A 53 -7.89 -6.48 -9.83
CA GLY A 53 -7.45 -5.48 -8.85
C GLY A 53 -7.40 -6.05 -7.43
N ILE A 54 -7.32 -7.39 -7.32
CA ILE A 54 -7.31 -8.13 -6.07
C ILE A 54 -5.87 -8.46 -5.72
N TRP A 55 -5.52 -8.16 -4.47
CA TRP A 55 -4.21 -8.37 -3.90
C TRP A 55 -4.30 -9.34 -2.71
N ILE A 56 -3.46 -10.37 -2.73
CA ILE A 56 -3.28 -11.30 -1.61
C ILE A 56 -2.23 -10.69 -0.69
N LEU A 57 -2.66 -10.28 0.50
CA LEU A 57 -1.81 -9.78 1.55
C LEU A 57 -1.35 -10.95 2.43
N THR A 58 -0.04 -11.11 2.55
CA THR A 58 0.59 -12.08 3.45
C THR A 58 1.49 -11.34 4.44
N THR A 59 1.08 -11.26 5.69
CA THR A 59 1.84 -10.72 6.81
C THR A 59 2.94 -11.69 7.23
N SER A 60 4.04 -11.12 7.69
CA SER A 60 5.15 -11.84 8.30
C SER A 60 5.39 -11.30 9.70
N SER A 61 5.44 -12.19 10.68
CA SER A 61 5.81 -11.88 12.07
C SER A 61 7.33 -11.92 12.32
N SER A 62 8.10 -12.45 11.36
CA SER A 62 9.54 -12.70 11.53
C SER A 62 10.44 -11.57 11.03
N TYR A 63 9.87 -10.57 10.37
CA TYR A 63 10.64 -9.47 9.80
C TYR A 63 10.51 -8.24 10.72
N SER A 64 11.56 -7.94 11.45
CA SER A 64 11.71 -6.68 12.16
C SER A 64 13.20 -6.31 12.15
N PRO A 65 13.71 -5.77 11.02
CA PRO A 65 15.03 -5.19 11.01
C PRO A 65 15.08 -4.00 11.99
N SER A 66 16.27 -3.74 12.55
CA SER A 66 16.52 -2.66 13.51
C SER A 66 16.11 -1.26 13.01
N ASP A 67 16.14 -1.06 11.70
CA ASP A 67 15.84 0.20 11.02
C ASP A 67 14.46 0.21 10.35
N CYS A 68 13.57 -0.67 10.80
CA CYS A 68 12.22 -0.79 10.25
C CYS A 68 11.36 0.41 10.65
N VAL A 69 10.81 1.11 9.65
CA VAL A 69 9.82 2.17 9.87
C VAL A 69 8.44 1.54 10.04
N ALA A 70 8.04 1.29 11.28
CA ALA A 70 6.76 0.70 11.63
C ALA A 70 6.09 1.49 12.76
N SER A 71 4.86 1.97 12.55
CA SER A 71 4.04 2.52 13.63
C SER A 71 3.47 1.42 14.53
N ALA A 72 2.96 1.77 15.70
CA ALA A 72 2.27 0.82 16.56
C ALA A 72 1.09 0.17 15.82
N GLY A 73 1.10 -1.17 15.70
CA GLY A 73 0.10 -1.92 14.94
C GLY A 73 0.40 -2.08 13.46
N ALA A 74 1.53 -1.57 12.97
CA ALA A 74 1.99 -1.85 11.62
C ALA A 74 2.33 -3.33 11.44
N MET A 75 2.08 -3.84 10.24
CA MET A 75 2.40 -5.21 9.85
C MET A 75 3.36 -5.24 8.69
N ILE A 76 4.35 -6.13 8.74
CA ILE A 76 5.17 -6.42 7.58
C ILE A 76 4.40 -7.37 6.66
N ALA A 77 4.30 -7.05 5.37
CA ALA A 77 3.58 -7.87 4.43
C ALA A 77 4.15 -7.85 3.02
N THR A 78 3.78 -8.85 2.23
CA THR A 78 3.89 -8.83 0.77
C THR A 78 2.51 -8.71 0.16
N LEU A 79 2.42 -8.06 -1.01
CA LEU A 79 1.19 -7.89 -1.78
C LEU A 79 1.34 -8.61 -3.12
N GLN A 80 0.72 -9.78 -3.27
CA GLN A 80 0.73 -10.55 -4.51
C GLN A 80 -0.52 -10.25 -5.33
N HIS A 81 -0.39 -10.02 -6.63
CA HIS A 81 -1.54 -9.86 -7.51
C HIS A 81 -2.22 -11.22 -7.74
N GLU A 82 -3.53 -11.28 -7.50
CA GLU A 82 -4.30 -12.52 -7.57
C GLU A 82 -4.21 -13.21 -8.94
N GLY A 83 -4.14 -14.54 -8.93
CA GLY A 83 -4.05 -15.35 -10.15
C GLY A 83 -2.68 -15.30 -10.84
N THR A 84 -1.70 -14.62 -10.23
CA THR A 84 -0.34 -14.49 -10.77
C THR A 84 0.71 -14.76 -9.68
N ASN A 85 1.97 -14.93 -10.08
CA ASN A 85 3.11 -14.97 -9.15
C ASN A 85 3.80 -13.60 -8.99
N ALA A 86 3.13 -12.52 -9.38
CA ALA A 86 3.71 -11.18 -9.36
C ALA A 86 3.31 -10.40 -8.10
N TYR A 87 4.24 -9.60 -7.61
CA TYR A 87 4.13 -8.82 -6.37
C TYR A 87 4.19 -7.33 -6.66
N LEU A 88 3.51 -6.53 -5.83
CA LEU A 88 3.72 -5.09 -5.80
C LEU A 88 5.15 -4.83 -5.35
N ALA A 89 5.93 -4.18 -6.19
CA ALA A 89 7.33 -3.87 -5.98
C ALA A 89 7.64 -2.44 -6.45
N PHE A 90 8.88 -2.00 -6.28
CA PHE A 90 9.35 -0.76 -6.88
C PHE A 90 10.48 -1.06 -7.86
N GLN A 91 10.63 -0.22 -8.88
CA GLN A 91 11.67 -0.39 -9.88
C GLN A 91 13.06 -0.17 -9.28
N LYS A 92 13.94 -1.18 -9.40
CA LYS A 92 15.36 -1.08 -9.02
C LYS A 92 16.21 -0.67 -10.24
N PRO A 93 17.36 0.00 -10.03
CA PRO A 93 17.85 0.53 -8.75
C PRO A 93 17.03 1.76 -8.30
N ILE A 94 17.03 2.02 -6.98
CA ILE A 94 16.49 3.28 -6.45
C ILE A 94 17.46 4.41 -6.84
N SER A 95 17.01 5.31 -7.72
CA SER A 95 17.76 6.52 -8.07
C SER A 95 17.26 7.71 -7.24
N LEU A 96 18.20 8.51 -6.74
CA LEU A 96 17.93 9.64 -5.84
C LEU A 96 17.23 10.81 -6.54
N ASP A 97 17.48 10.94 -7.83
CA ASP A 97 17.02 12.08 -8.63
C ASP A 97 15.69 11.80 -9.33
N GLN A 98 15.10 10.61 -9.12
CA GLN A 98 13.95 10.14 -9.86
C GLN A 98 12.88 9.56 -8.93
N GLN A 99 11.62 9.88 -9.22
CA GLN A 99 10.51 9.15 -8.59
C GLN A 99 10.62 7.67 -8.93
N VAL A 100 10.73 6.83 -7.90
CA VAL A 100 10.83 5.38 -8.08
C VAL A 100 9.45 4.83 -8.38
N SER A 101 9.25 4.32 -9.59
CA SER A 101 7.96 3.77 -10.02
C SER A 101 7.62 2.52 -9.24
N ILE A 102 6.35 2.37 -8.87
CA ILE A 102 5.82 1.11 -8.36
C ILE A 102 5.43 0.25 -9.56
N ILE A 103 5.81 -1.02 -9.49
CA ILE A 103 5.62 -2.01 -10.53
C ILE A 103 4.97 -3.27 -9.95
N VAL A 104 4.54 -4.15 -10.83
CA VAL A 104 4.05 -5.49 -10.51
C VAL A 104 5.03 -6.47 -11.14
N SER A 105 5.79 -7.21 -10.32
CA SER A 105 6.93 -8.04 -10.78
C SER A 105 6.88 -9.46 -10.21
N SER A 106 7.12 -10.48 -11.05
CA SER A 106 7.30 -11.87 -10.62
C SER A 106 8.65 -12.13 -9.96
N ASP A 107 9.62 -11.27 -10.22
CA ASP A 107 11.03 -11.50 -9.85
C ASP A 107 11.39 -10.82 -8.53
N ASP A 108 10.50 -9.98 -8.01
CA ASP A 108 10.74 -9.19 -6.80
C ASP A 108 9.58 -9.30 -5.81
N LYS A 109 9.76 -10.16 -4.80
CA LYS A 109 8.84 -10.28 -3.66
C LYS A 109 9.11 -9.16 -2.65
N GLN A 110 8.80 -7.93 -3.04
CA GLN A 110 9.04 -6.75 -2.20
C GLN A 110 8.18 -6.80 -0.94
N VAL A 111 8.84 -6.51 0.18
CA VAL A 111 8.24 -6.43 1.51
C VAL A 111 7.86 -4.99 1.82
N TRP A 112 6.69 -4.79 2.42
CA TRP A 112 6.10 -3.50 2.76
C TRP A 112 5.75 -3.43 4.24
N THR A 113 5.77 -2.23 4.82
CA THR A 113 5.13 -1.93 6.10
C THR A 113 3.70 -1.44 5.84
N ILE A 114 2.71 -2.13 6.38
CA ILE A 114 1.30 -1.74 6.31
C ILE A 114 0.96 -1.00 7.60
N ASN A 115 1.05 0.32 7.56
CA ASN A 115 0.95 1.18 8.74
C ASN A 115 -0.50 1.68 8.90
N PRO A 116 -1.20 1.39 10.01
CA PRO A 116 -2.54 1.92 10.23
C PRO A 116 -2.52 3.45 10.34
N VAL A 117 -3.51 4.12 9.74
CA VAL A 117 -3.73 5.55 9.95
C VAL A 117 -4.26 5.75 11.38
N GLY A 118 -3.63 6.65 12.14
CA GLY A 118 -3.97 6.95 13.54
C GLY A 118 -5.46 7.27 13.74
N THR A 119 -6.06 6.68 14.78
CA THR A 119 -7.49 6.79 15.10
C THR A 119 -7.84 8.04 15.91
N THR A 120 -7.22 9.18 15.62
CA THR A 120 -7.60 10.48 16.20
C THR A 120 -8.85 11.02 15.47
N GLY A 121 -9.99 10.38 15.72
CA GLY A 121 -11.33 10.93 15.45
C GLY A 121 -11.82 10.99 14.00
N TYR A 122 -10.94 10.92 13.00
CA TYR A 122 -11.32 11.08 11.58
C TYR A 122 -10.85 9.95 10.64
N GLY A 123 -9.97 9.05 11.10
CA GLY A 123 -9.52 7.89 10.30
C GLY A 123 -10.63 6.84 10.16
N ARG A 124 -11.06 6.56 8.93
CA ARG A 124 -12.13 5.58 8.68
C ARG A 124 -11.60 4.15 8.96
N LYS A 125 -12.49 3.18 9.07
CA LYS A 125 -12.09 1.77 9.27
C LYS A 125 -11.27 1.30 8.04
N ASN A 126 -10.21 0.53 8.29
CA ASN A 126 -9.37 -0.14 7.27
C ASN A 126 -8.51 0.76 6.37
N GLU A 127 -8.01 1.88 6.87
CA GLU A 127 -7.09 2.77 6.14
C GLU A 127 -5.65 2.62 6.63
N TYR A 128 -4.73 2.46 5.67
CA TYR A 128 -3.32 2.18 5.91
C TYR A 128 -2.42 2.92 4.91
N HIS A 129 -1.19 3.24 5.32
CA HIS A 129 -0.11 3.59 4.41
C HIS A 129 0.70 2.33 4.08
N ILE A 130 1.01 2.14 2.79
CA ILE A 130 1.92 1.08 2.32
C ILE A 130 3.31 1.72 2.26
N GLY A 131 4.14 1.43 3.25
CA GLY A 131 5.46 2.01 3.43
C GLY A 131 6.59 1.09 2.98
N TYR A 132 7.66 1.68 2.46
CA TYR A 132 8.93 0.98 2.34
C TYR A 132 9.47 0.71 3.76
N PRO A 133 9.94 -0.51 4.08
CA PRO A 133 10.33 -0.85 5.44
C PRO A 133 11.51 -0.05 5.98
N TYR A 134 12.31 0.57 5.13
CA TYR A 134 13.51 1.29 5.54
C TYR A 134 13.39 2.80 5.27
N LEU A 135 14.18 3.58 6.01
CA LEU A 135 14.39 4.98 5.67
C LEU A 135 15.20 5.08 4.38
N LEU A 136 14.76 5.96 3.49
CA LEU A 136 15.51 6.36 2.30
C LEU A 136 15.91 7.81 2.49
N HIS A 137 17.20 8.09 2.64
CA HIS A 137 17.74 9.44 3.01
C HIS A 137 17.17 10.01 4.31
N GLY A 138 16.87 9.15 5.28
CA GLY A 138 16.26 9.57 6.54
C GLY A 138 14.76 9.85 6.43
N GLU A 139 14.16 9.64 5.25
CA GLU A 139 12.73 9.84 5.03
C GLU A 139 11.97 8.52 5.02
N VAL A 140 10.74 8.57 5.52
CA VAL A 140 9.78 7.47 5.40
C VAL A 140 9.19 7.52 4.00
N MET A 141 9.35 6.44 3.23
CA MET A 141 8.81 6.36 1.88
C MET A 141 7.52 5.54 1.87
N VAL A 142 6.53 5.99 1.10
CA VAL A 142 5.22 5.37 0.97
C VAL A 142 4.82 5.25 -0.50
N VAL A 143 4.03 4.23 -0.81
CA VAL A 143 3.37 4.10 -2.11
C VAL A 143 2.28 5.17 -2.21
N ASP A 144 2.41 6.04 -3.20
CA ASP A 144 1.45 7.10 -3.49
C ASP A 144 1.39 7.38 -5.00
N ILE A 145 0.51 8.28 -5.44
CA ILE A 145 0.39 8.69 -6.84
C ILE A 145 1.65 9.49 -7.23
N SER A 146 2.23 9.15 -8.38
CA SER A 146 3.31 9.90 -9.00
C SER A 146 2.88 11.35 -9.27
N MET A 147 3.81 12.30 -9.12
CA MET A 147 3.52 13.70 -9.49
C MET A 147 3.50 13.92 -11.01
N LEU A 148 3.92 12.92 -11.80
CA LEU A 148 3.84 12.96 -13.25
C LEU A 148 2.36 12.89 -13.67
N ARG A 149 1.93 13.89 -14.45
CA ARG A 149 0.56 13.96 -14.98
C ARG A 149 0.41 13.04 -16.18
N VAL A 150 0.31 11.74 -15.90
CA VAL A 150 0.07 10.67 -16.89
C VAL A 150 -1.28 10.00 -16.62
N TYR A 151 -1.93 9.50 -17.67
CA TYR A 151 -3.18 8.76 -17.56
C TYR A 151 -3.02 7.33 -18.14
N PRO A 152 -3.40 6.28 -17.39
CA PRO A 152 -3.88 6.32 -16.00
C PRO A 152 -2.78 6.80 -15.02
N PRO A 153 -3.16 7.37 -13.85
CA PRO A 153 -2.19 7.80 -12.85
C PRO A 153 -1.31 6.64 -12.40
N ARG A 154 0.01 6.84 -12.39
CA ARG A 154 0.99 5.83 -11.98
C ARG A 154 1.28 5.94 -10.49
N LEU A 155 1.67 4.84 -9.88
CA LEU A 155 2.14 4.80 -8.50
C LEU A 155 3.65 4.96 -8.42
N ALA A 156 4.13 5.62 -7.37
CA ALA A 156 5.54 5.84 -7.07
C ALA A 156 5.80 5.74 -5.56
N LEU A 157 7.05 5.47 -5.18
CA LEU A 157 7.53 5.77 -3.83
C LEU A 157 7.69 7.27 -3.67
N ARG A 158 7.13 7.80 -2.58
CA ARG A 158 7.21 9.22 -2.22
C ARG A 158 7.47 9.40 -0.74
N PRO A 159 8.10 10.51 -0.31
CA PRO A 159 8.19 10.85 1.10
C PRO A 159 6.79 10.93 1.71
N PHE A 160 6.64 10.40 2.92
CA PHE A 160 5.43 10.55 3.71
C PHE A 160 5.32 11.99 4.21
N GLU A 161 4.25 12.67 3.83
CA GLU A 161 3.94 14.02 4.29
C GLU A 161 2.56 14.00 4.97
N GLU A 162 2.52 14.25 6.28
CA GLU A 162 1.27 14.27 7.05
C GLU A 162 0.29 15.30 6.44
N GLY A 163 -0.94 14.85 6.19
CA GLY A 163 -1.99 15.67 5.56
C GLY A 163 -1.88 15.83 4.03
N ARG A 164 -0.81 15.34 3.40
CA ARG A 164 -0.62 15.38 1.93
C ARG A 164 -0.61 14.00 1.30
N THR A 165 0.04 13.03 1.94
CA THR A 165 -0.06 11.63 1.53
C THR A 165 -1.43 11.11 1.93
N SER A 166 -2.25 10.74 0.95
CA SER A 166 -3.53 10.10 1.26
C SER A 166 -3.35 8.59 1.50
N PRO A 167 -4.12 7.99 2.42
CA PRO A 167 -3.99 6.58 2.72
C PRO A 167 -4.67 5.69 1.68
N TRP A 168 -4.45 4.39 1.84
CA TRP A 168 -5.09 3.33 1.08
C TRP A 168 -6.14 2.64 1.95
N ARG A 169 -7.34 2.40 1.40
CA ARG A 169 -8.34 1.57 2.07
C ARG A 169 -8.22 0.12 1.62
N PHE A 170 -8.14 -0.78 2.59
CA PHE A 170 -8.11 -2.22 2.36
C PHE A 170 -9.51 -2.82 2.57
N GLU A 171 -10.14 -3.26 1.48
CA GLU A 171 -11.46 -3.87 1.49
C GLU A 171 -11.32 -5.39 1.36
N ALA A 172 -11.60 -6.11 2.44
CA ALA A 172 -11.48 -7.56 2.48
C ALA A 172 -12.50 -8.22 1.54
N ILE A 173 -12.07 -9.28 0.87
CA ILE A 173 -12.89 -10.13 -0.01
C ILE A 173 -13.00 -11.50 0.65
N ALA A 174 -14.23 -12.02 0.74
CA ALA A 174 -14.52 -13.36 1.27
C ALA A 174 -14.02 -14.47 0.33
#